data_AF-Q823R7-F1
#
_entry.id   AF-Q823R7-F1
#
_cell.length_a   1.000
_cell.length_b   1.000
_cell.length_c   1.000
_cell.angle_alpha   90.00
_cell.angle_beta   90.00
_cell.angle_gamma   90.00
#
_symmetry.space_group_name_H-M   'P 1'
#
loop_
_entity.id
_entity.type
_entity.pdbx_description
1 polymer ?
#
loop_
_entity_poly.entity_id
_entity_poly.type
_entity_poly.pdbx_seq_one_letter_code
_entity_poly.pdbx_strand_id
1 'polypeptide(L)'
;MTFTSYVTLPAHTHTISKNSSIPVSEIQILVCKTAYFPEISRRFLVFPVLGLIFTIFLIYRRCTVMRDAYSKLEYTPNKNCMDKLCSRLHPKYHFPLIAFGILGGIGALTPLLILGIVMHLILKILKKFAFLCEHTQKCTYSLFPSKLRKQNLS
;
A
#
# COMPACT_ATOMS: atom_id res chain seq x y z
N MET A 1 13.13 2.19 14.91
CA MET A 1 11.78 2.29 15.55
C MET A 1 11.23 0.89 15.80
N THR A 2 10.97 0.54 17.06
CA THR A 2 10.34 -0.74 17.42
C THR A 2 8.82 -0.63 17.31
N PHE A 3 8.25 -1.37 16.36
CA PHE A 3 6.81 -1.39 16.05
C PHE A 3 6.03 -2.46 16.82
N THR A 4 6.70 -3.21 17.68
CA THR A 4 6.12 -4.12 18.67
C THR A 4 6.32 -3.51 20.05
N SER A 5 5.36 -3.75 20.94
CA SER A 5 5.45 -3.39 22.35
C SER A 5 4.85 -4.51 23.18
N TYR A 6 5.44 -4.75 24.34
CA TYR A 6 4.78 -5.52 25.37
C TYR A 6 3.61 -4.70 25.90
N VAL A 7 2.43 -5.33 25.93
CA VAL A 7 1.24 -4.77 26.55
C VAL A 7 0.76 -5.80 27.57
N THR A 8 0.58 -5.32 28.79
CA THR A 8 -0.03 -6.10 29.86
C THR A 8 -1.54 -6.03 29.69
N LEU A 9 -2.18 -7.18 29.47
CA LEU A 9 -3.63 -7.29 29.59
C LEU A 9 -3.94 -7.49 31.07
N PRO A 10 -4.70 -6.56 31.69
CA PRO A 10 -5.08 -6.71 33.09
C PRO A 10 -6.01 -7.92 33.26
N ALA A 11 -6.07 -8.44 34.49
CA ALA A 11 -7.05 -9.45 34.84
C ALA A 11 -8.46 -8.92 34.57
N HIS A 12 -9.23 -9.63 33.78
CA HIS A 12 -10.57 -9.20 33.35
C HIS A 12 -11.49 -10.40 33.12
N THR A 13 -12.79 -10.14 33.08
CA THR A 13 -13.78 -11.14 32.71
C THR A 13 -13.93 -11.17 31.19
N HIS A 14 -13.51 -12.27 30.58
CA HIS A 14 -13.60 -12.47 29.13
C HIS A 14 -14.94 -13.10 28.73
N THR A 15 -15.58 -12.55 27.70
CA THR A 15 -16.87 -13.04 27.20
C THR A 15 -16.64 -13.98 26.02
N ILE A 16 -16.89 -15.28 26.20
CA ILE A 16 -16.74 -16.29 25.13
C ILE A 16 -17.98 -16.28 24.23
N SER A 17 -19.17 -16.28 24.83
CA SER A 17 -20.45 -16.27 24.13
C SER A 17 -21.42 -15.32 24.81
N LYS A 18 -22.60 -15.07 24.22
CA LYS A 18 -23.62 -14.16 24.77
C LYS A 18 -23.98 -14.48 26.24
N ASN A 19 -23.78 -15.73 26.68
CA ASN A 19 -24.16 -16.19 28.03
C ASN A 19 -23.01 -16.83 28.82
N SER A 20 -21.77 -16.82 28.30
CA SER A 20 -20.63 -17.44 29.00
C SER A 20 -19.45 -16.48 29.11
N SER A 21 -18.99 -16.32 30.34
CA SER A 21 -17.84 -15.51 30.68
C SER A 21 -16.87 -16.30 31.54
N ILE A 22 -15.57 -16.08 31.32
CA ILE A 22 -14.50 -16.71 32.08
C ILE A 22 -13.62 -15.62 32.71
N PRO A 23 -13.17 -15.79 33.96
CA PRO A 23 -12.13 -14.95 34.51
C PRO A 23 -10.81 -15.26 33.79
N VAL A 24 -10.09 -14.21 33.39
CA VAL A 24 -8.78 -14.33 32.75
C VAL A 24 -7.77 -13.60 33.61
N SER A 25 -6.66 -14.29 33.92
CA SER A 25 -5.54 -13.73 34.67
C SER A 25 -4.76 -12.70 33.86
N GLU A 26 -4.03 -11.85 34.56
CA GLU A 26 -3.13 -10.89 33.93
C GLU A 26 -2.09 -11.60 33.06
N ILE A 27 -1.90 -11.13 31.82
CA ILE A 27 -0.94 -11.70 30.88
C ILE A 27 -0.21 -10.62 30.11
N GLN A 28 1.10 -10.76 29.97
CA GLN A 28 1.90 -9.90 29.10
C GLN A 28 2.01 -10.54 27.71
N ILE A 29 1.55 -9.81 26.70
CA ILE A 29 1.64 -10.24 25.31
C ILE A 29 2.44 -9.24 24.49
N LEU A 30 3.20 -9.75 23.53
CA LEU A 30 3.87 -8.92 22.54
C LEU A 30 2.86 -8.58 21.45
N VAL A 31 2.49 -7.31 21.34
CA VAL A 31 1.52 -6.84 20.36
C VAL A 31 2.10 -5.82 19.42
N CYS A 32 1.50 -5.71 18.23
CA CYS A 32 1.87 -4.68 17.27
C CYS A 32 1.27 -3.33 17.67
N LYS A 33 2.12 -2.29 17.75
CA LYS A 33 1.67 -0.91 17.99
C LYS A 33 0.67 -0.43 16.94
N THR A 34 0.82 -0.86 15.69
CA THR A 34 -0.09 -0.53 14.58
C THR A 34 -1.49 -1.15 14.72
N ALA A 35 -1.61 -2.28 15.42
CA ALA A 35 -2.90 -2.90 15.71
C ALA A 35 -3.66 -2.13 16.80
N TYR A 36 -2.92 -1.54 17.75
CA TYR A 36 -3.48 -0.82 18.90
C TYR A 36 -3.63 0.69 18.69
N PHE A 37 -2.80 1.28 17.83
CA PHE A 37 -2.74 2.71 17.54
C PHE A 37 -2.92 2.96 16.02
N PRO A 38 -4.17 2.95 15.52
CA PRO A 38 -4.49 3.03 14.10
C PRO A 38 -4.21 4.40 13.47
N GLU A 39 -4.00 5.45 14.27
CA GLU A 39 -3.79 6.82 13.82
C GLU A 39 -2.52 6.97 12.98
N ILE A 40 -1.44 6.29 13.38
CA ILE A 40 -0.16 6.32 12.67
C ILE A 40 -0.30 5.58 11.33
N SER A 41 -1.00 4.43 11.31
CA SER A 41 -1.18 3.64 10.09
C SER A 41 -2.01 4.34 9.01
N ARG A 42 -3.00 5.15 9.38
CA ARG A 42 -3.92 5.78 8.42
C ARG A 42 -3.23 6.75 7.46
N ARG A 43 -2.18 7.44 7.90
CA ARG A 43 -1.47 8.42 7.05
C ARG A 43 -0.61 7.75 5.97
N PHE A 44 0.02 6.62 6.29
CA PHE A 44 0.83 5.86 5.32
C PHE A 44 -0.02 5.11 4.28
N LEU A 45 -1.28 4.84 4.61
CA LEU A 45 -2.27 4.20 3.74
C LEU A 45 -2.71 5.06 2.55
N VAL A 46 -2.45 6.37 2.57
CA VAL A 46 -2.86 7.31 1.51
C VAL A 46 -1.90 7.29 0.31
N PHE A 47 -0.64 6.91 0.51
CA PHE A 47 0.33 6.84 -0.58
C PHE A 47 0.15 5.51 -1.35
N PRO A 48 0.05 5.51 -2.69
CA PRO A 48 -0.27 4.31 -3.46
C PRO A 48 0.73 3.16 -3.25
N VAL A 49 2.02 3.45 -3.44
CA VAL A 49 3.09 2.45 -3.32
C VAL A 49 3.38 2.11 -1.85
N LEU A 50 3.52 3.13 -1.01
CA LEU A 50 3.79 2.93 0.42
C LEU A 50 2.62 2.26 1.14
N GLY A 51 1.38 2.54 0.73
CA GLY A 51 0.17 1.92 1.26
C GLY A 51 0.09 0.43 0.96
N LEU A 52 0.48 0.00 -0.25
CA LEU A 52 0.59 -1.42 -0.57
C LEU A 52 1.69 -2.13 0.23
N ILE A 53 2.89 -1.54 0.30
CA ILE A 53 4.00 -2.09 1.11
C ILE A 53 3.58 -2.19 2.58
N PHE A 54 2.92 -1.16 3.10
CA PHE A 54 2.42 -1.13 4.47
C PHE A 54 1.34 -2.19 4.69
N THR A 55 0.49 -2.44 3.70
CA THR A 55 -0.54 -3.49 3.76
C THR A 55 0.07 -4.89 3.81
N ILE A 56 1.08 -5.18 2.98
CA ILE A 56 1.85 -6.44 3.03
C ILE A 56 2.48 -6.60 4.42
N PHE A 57 3.05 -5.54 4.96
CA PHE A 57 3.63 -5.54 6.29
C PHE A 57 2.59 -5.80 7.40
N LEU A 58 1.39 -5.22 7.31
CA LEU A 58 0.28 -5.51 8.23
C LEU A 58 -0.16 -6.97 8.16
N ILE A 59 -0.24 -7.55 6.96
CA ILE A 59 -0.58 -8.96 6.74
C ILE A 59 0.50 -9.87 7.35
N TYR A 60 1.77 -9.64 7.01
CA TYR A 60 2.89 -10.41 7.53
C TYR A 60 2.92 -10.41 9.06
N ARG A 61 2.73 -9.25 9.69
CA ARG A 61 2.70 -9.11 11.16
C ARG A 61 1.52 -9.79 11.81
N ARG A 62 0.36 -9.78 11.16
CA ARG A 62 -0.80 -10.55 11.63
C ARG A 62 -0.50 -12.04 11.63
N CYS A 63 0.12 -12.55 10.57
CA CYS A 63 0.44 -13.97 10.45
C CYS A 63 1.52 -14.44 11.43
N THR A 64 2.43 -13.54 11.83
CA THR A 64 3.59 -13.87 12.68
C THR A 64 3.38 -13.46 14.14
N VAL A 65 3.31 -12.15 14.41
CA VAL A 65 3.28 -11.59 15.77
C VAL A 65 1.94 -11.86 16.46
N MET A 66 0.82 -11.64 15.77
CA MET A 66 -0.49 -11.91 16.38
C MET A 66 -0.74 -13.41 16.56
N ARG A 67 -0.19 -14.25 15.67
CA ARG A 67 -0.28 -15.71 15.84
C ARG A 67 0.47 -16.19 17.09
N ASP A 68 1.67 -15.66 17.33
CA ASP A 68 2.44 -15.93 18.56
C ASP A 68 1.72 -15.42 19.82
N ALA A 69 1.12 -14.23 19.74
CA ALA A 69 0.30 -13.71 20.83
C ALA A 69 -0.91 -14.60 21.11
N TYR A 70 -1.65 -15.04 20.08
CA TYR A 70 -2.79 -15.94 20.23
C TYR A 70 -2.39 -17.32 20.74
N SER A 71 -1.21 -17.85 20.40
CA SER A 71 -0.77 -19.13 20.98
C SER A 71 -0.48 -19.07 22.48
N LYS A 72 -0.25 -17.88 23.04
CA LYS A 72 -0.06 -17.66 24.48
C LYS A 72 -1.39 -17.46 25.22
N LEU A 73 -2.49 -17.27 24.49
CA LEU A 73 -3.82 -17.06 25.04
C LEU A 73 -4.56 -18.41 25.06
N GLU A 74 -5.06 -18.80 26.23
CA GLU A 74 -5.91 -20.02 26.37
C GLU A 74 -7.35 -19.80 25.88
N TYR A 75 -7.66 -18.62 25.34
CA TYR A 75 -9.00 -18.23 24.91
C TYR A 75 -8.96 -17.46 23.59
N THR A 76 -10.10 -17.46 22.88
CA THR A 76 -10.25 -16.66 21.65
C THR A 76 -10.78 -15.26 22.01
N PRO A 77 -10.06 -14.17 21.66
CA PRO A 77 -10.51 -12.82 21.95
C PRO A 77 -11.81 -12.51 21.21
N ASN A 78 -12.67 -11.70 21.84
CA ASN A 78 -14.03 -11.39 21.39
C ASN A 78 -14.20 -9.87 21.31
N LYS A 79 -14.79 -9.39 20.22
CA LYS A 79 -15.07 -7.96 20.03
C LYS A 79 -16.01 -7.36 21.09
N ASN A 80 -16.82 -8.20 21.75
CA ASN A 80 -17.80 -7.77 22.76
C ASN A 80 -17.24 -7.79 24.19
N CYS A 81 -15.95 -8.09 24.37
CA CYS A 81 -15.32 -8.05 25.69
C CYS A 81 -15.38 -6.61 26.25
N MET A 82 -15.68 -6.48 27.55
CA MET A 82 -15.67 -5.19 28.27
C MET A 82 -14.28 -4.54 28.25
N ASP A 83 -13.23 -5.36 28.26
CA ASP A 83 -11.87 -4.87 28.17
C ASP A 83 -11.54 -4.40 26.74
N LYS A 84 -11.16 -3.12 26.62
CA LYS A 84 -10.85 -2.48 25.33
C LYS A 84 -9.58 -3.05 24.70
N LEU A 85 -8.62 -3.54 25.49
CA LEU A 85 -7.40 -4.13 24.99
C LEU A 85 -7.66 -5.53 24.43
N CYS A 86 -8.48 -6.33 25.12
CA CYS A 86 -8.90 -7.66 24.65
C CYS A 86 -9.79 -7.59 23.41
N SER A 87 -10.76 -6.66 23.39
CA SER A 87 -11.65 -6.49 22.23
C SER A 87 -10.91 -6.01 20.97
N ARG A 88 -9.89 -5.15 21.10
CA ARG A 88 -9.04 -4.72 19.98
C ARG A 88 -8.17 -5.83 19.40
N LEU A 89 -7.89 -6.87 20.17
CA LEU A 89 -7.23 -8.08 19.68
C LEU A 89 -8.10 -8.85 18.69
N HIS A 90 -9.40 -8.55 18.56
CA HIS A 90 -10.29 -9.32 17.71
C HIS A 90 -9.99 -9.12 16.21
N PRO A 91 -9.89 -10.20 15.41
CA PRO A 91 -9.44 -10.16 14.01
C PRO A 91 -10.29 -9.27 13.08
N LYS A 92 -11.55 -9.00 13.43
CA LYS A 92 -12.42 -8.08 12.66
C LYS A 92 -11.92 -6.64 12.63
N TYR A 93 -11.17 -6.17 13.63
CA TYR A 93 -10.70 -4.78 13.63
C TYR A 93 -9.63 -4.50 12.57
N HIS A 94 -8.89 -5.53 12.15
CA HIS A 94 -7.83 -5.39 11.14
C HIS A 94 -8.31 -5.60 9.71
N PHE A 95 -9.42 -6.31 9.52
CA PHE A 95 -9.99 -6.56 8.19
C PHE A 95 -10.27 -5.29 7.38
N PRO A 96 -10.98 -4.26 7.92
CA PRO A 96 -11.23 -3.04 7.16
C PRO A 96 -9.93 -2.31 6.83
N LEU A 97 -8.95 -2.30 7.74
CA LEU A 97 -7.67 -1.61 7.53
C LEU A 97 -6.87 -2.22 6.37
N ILE A 98 -6.85 -3.55 6.28
CA ILE A 98 -6.24 -4.29 5.18
C ILE A 98 -7.02 -4.02 3.89
N ALA A 99 -8.36 -4.08 3.93
CA ALA A 99 -9.19 -3.83 2.77
C ALA A 99 -8.99 -2.42 2.19
N PHE A 100 -8.96 -1.39 3.04
CA PHE A 100 -8.66 -0.01 2.64
C PHE A 100 -7.26 0.13 2.02
N GLY A 101 -6.28 -0.61 2.51
CA GLY A 101 -4.92 -0.60 1.96
C GLY A 101 -4.80 -1.24 0.60
N ILE A 102 -5.47 -2.37 0.40
CA ILE A 102 -5.51 -3.05 -0.90
C ILE A 102 -6.30 -2.20 -1.90
N LEU A 103 -7.53 -1.81 -1.55
CA LEU A 103 -8.42 -1.04 -2.45
C LEU A 103 -7.87 0.34 -2.75
N GLY A 104 -7.37 1.06 -1.74
CA GLY A 104 -6.76 2.38 -1.91
C GLY A 104 -5.46 2.31 -2.69
N GLY A 105 -4.59 1.34 -2.37
CA GLY A 105 -3.31 1.15 -3.03
C GLY A 105 -3.47 0.79 -4.51
N ILE A 106 -4.25 -0.26 -4.82
CA ILE A 106 -4.52 -0.70 -6.20
C ILE A 106 -5.32 0.36 -6.96
N GLY A 107 -6.34 0.95 -6.32
CA GLY A 107 -7.19 1.97 -6.90
C GLY A 107 -6.42 3.23 -7.31
N ALA A 108 -5.41 3.63 -6.53
CA ALA A 108 -4.55 4.77 -6.85
C ALA A 108 -3.41 4.42 -7.82
N LEU A 109 -2.93 3.17 -7.85
CA LEU A 109 -1.90 2.72 -8.81
C LEU A 109 -2.45 2.60 -10.23
N THR A 110 -3.72 2.21 -10.38
CA THR A 110 -4.39 2.01 -11.67
C THR A 110 -4.35 3.27 -12.55
N PRO A 111 -4.80 4.46 -12.11
CA PRO A 111 -4.74 5.67 -12.93
C PRO A 111 -3.31 6.13 -13.23
N LEU A 112 -2.36 5.90 -12.31
CA LEU A 112 -0.94 6.21 -12.55
C LEU A 112 -0.33 5.34 -13.65
N LEU A 113 -0.66 4.04 -13.67
CA LEU A 113 -0.22 3.13 -14.74
C LEU A 113 -0.82 3.51 -16.09
N ILE A 114 -2.12 3.84 -16.13
CA ILE A 114 -2.78 4.31 -17.35
C ILE A 114 -2.10 5.57 -17.88
N LEU A 115 -1.85 6.56 -17.02
CA LEU A 115 -1.17 7.79 -17.39
C LEU A 115 0.25 7.54 -17.93
N GLY A 116 1.00 6.65 -17.27
CA GLY A 116 2.34 6.26 -17.72
C GLY A 116 2.36 5.60 -19.10
N ILE A 117 1.40 4.69 -19.36
CA ILE A 117 1.26 4.02 -20.66
C ILE A 117 0.91 5.04 -21.76
N VAL A 118 -0.05 5.94 -21.50
CA VAL A 118 -0.46 6.98 -22.46
C VAL A 118 0.73 7.90 -22.79
N MET A 119 1.45 8.37 -21.78
CA MET A 119 2.64 9.20 -21.97
C MET A 119 3.73 8.48 -22.78
N HIS A 120 3.95 7.19 -22.51
CA HIS A 120 4.91 6.37 -23.25
C HIS A 120 4.51 6.22 -24.73
N LEU A 121 3.22 6.01 -25.02
CA LEU A 121 2.71 5.95 -26.39
C LEU A 121 2.88 7.28 -27.13
N ILE A 122 2.57 8.41 -26.49
CA ILE A 122 2.76 9.74 -27.07
C ILE A 122 4.24 9.96 -27.43
N LEU A 123 5.16 9.64 -26.51
CA LEU A 123 6.61 9.74 -26.75
C LEU A 123 7.07 8.86 -27.93
N LYS A 124 6.53 7.64 -28.04
CA LYS A 124 6.85 6.72 -29.13
C LYS A 124 6.35 7.25 -30.47
N ILE A 125 5.15 7.84 -30.50
CA ILE A 125 4.58 8.48 -31.69
C ILE A 125 5.42 9.70 -32.09
N LEU A 126 5.75 10.57 -31.14
CA LEU A 126 6.59 11.76 -31.38
C LEU A 126 7.98 11.36 -31.91
N LYS A 127 8.63 10.34 -31.35
CA LYS A 127 9.91 9.83 -31.86
C LYS A 127 9.78 9.30 -33.28
N LYS A 128 8.68 8.62 -33.60
CA LYS A 128 8.43 8.12 -34.97
C LYS A 128 8.25 9.26 -35.96
N PHE A 129 7.50 10.30 -35.59
CA PHE A 129 7.35 11.51 -36.42
C PHE A 129 8.64 12.30 -36.58
N ALA A 130 9.42 12.47 -35.50
CA ALA A 130 10.72 13.14 -35.55
C ALA A 130 11.70 12.38 -36.47
N PHE A 131 11.76 11.06 -36.36
CA PHE A 131 12.58 10.22 -37.23
C PHE A 131 12.15 10.33 -38.70
N LEU A 132 10.84 10.31 -38.98
CA LEU A 132 10.30 10.49 -40.33
C LEU A 132 10.65 11.88 -40.89
N CYS A 133 10.52 12.93 -40.08
CA CYS A 133 10.81 14.31 -40.48
C CYS A 133 12.31 14.52 -40.77
N GLU A 134 13.19 13.94 -39.95
CA GLU A 134 14.64 13.99 -40.16
C GLU A 134 15.05 13.24 -41.44
N HIS A 135 14.36 12.14 -41.76
CA HIS A 135 14.62 11.36 -42.97
C HIS A 135 14.09 12.05 -44.24
N THR A 136 12.91 12.70 -44.20
CA THR A 136 12.42 13.51 -45.33
C THR A 136 13.23 14.78 -45.54
N GLN A 137 13.73 15.43 -44.48
CA GLN A 137 14.70 16.52 -44.60
C GLN A 137 15.95 16.05 -45.36
N LYS A 138 16.62 14.99 -44.87
CA LYS A 138 17.84 14.45 -45.51
C LYS A 138 17.63 14.01 -46.97
N CYS A 139 16.47 13.43 -47.31
CA CYS A 139 16.12 13.12 -48.70
C CYS A 139 15.84 14.36 -49.56
N THR A 140 15.24 15.41 -48.99
CA THR A 140 14.96 16.66 -49.73
C THR A 140 16.22 17.45 -50.04
N TYR A 141 17.19 17.48 -49.11
CA TYR A 141 18.48 18.14 -49.33
C TYR A 141 19.43 17.38 -50.28
N SER A 142 19.23 16.07 -50.46
CA SER A 142 20.01 15.26 -51.41
C SER A 142 19.41 15.24 -52.83
N LEU A 143 18.11 15.54 -52.99
CA LEU A 143 17.43 15.64 -54.29
C LEU A 143 17.48 17.03 -54.93
N PHE A 144 17.79 18.08 -54.17
CA PHE A 144 18.08 19.41 -54.71
C PHE A 144 19.52 19.84 -54.36
N PRO A 145 20.55 19.35 -55.09
CA PRO A 145 21.84 20.01 -55.06
C PRO A 145 21.65 21.41 -55.66
N SER A 146 21.85 22.40 -54.80
CA SER A 146 21.89 23.84 -55.10
C SER A 146 22.67 24.15 -56.37
N LYS A 147 21.98 24.21 -57.51
CA LYS A 147 22.48 24.74 -58.78
C LYS A 147 21.67 25.96 -59.21
N LEU A 148 21.46 26.89 -58.27
CA LEU A 148 20.81 28.19 -58.51
C LEU A 148 21.35 29.27 -57.55
N ARG A 149 22.68 29.26 -57.32
CA ARG A 149 23.39 30.34 -56.63
C ARG A 149 24.67 30.74 -57.39
N LYS A 150 24.54 31.00 -58.70
CA LYS A 150 25.53 31.73 -59.52
C LYS A 150 24.84 32.45 -60.69
N GLN A 151 23.87 33.30 -60.38
CA GLN A 151 23.42 34.37 -61.27
C GLN A 151 22.98 35.51 -60.36
N ASN A 152 23.94 36.32 -59.92
CA ASN A 152 23.81 37.66 -59.32
C ASN A 152 25.05 37.94 -58.46
N LEU A 153 26.21 38.02 -59.11
CA LEU A 153 27.24 38.97 -58.71
C LEU A 153 27.87 39.46 -60.02
N SER A 154 27.50 40.71 -60.31
CA SER A 154 28.09 41.66 -61.23
C SER A 154 29.61 41.63 -61.26
#